data_AF-F7ZZH2-F1
#
_entry.id   AF-F7ZZH2-F1
#
_cell.length_a   1.000
_cell.length_b   1.000
_cell.length_c   1.000
_cell.angle_alpha   90.00
_cell.angle_beta   90.00
_cell.angle_gamma   90.00
#
_symmetry.space_group_name_H-M   'P 1'
#
loop_
_entity.id
_entity.type
_entity.pdbx_description
1 polymer ?
#
loop_
_entity_poly.entity_id
_entity_poly.type
_entity_poly.pdbx_seq_one_letter_code
_entity_poly.pdbx_strand_id
1 'polypeptide(L)'
;MAGTAFARMLTESVTESVTESVTEVRYAFGATPEADEGVLVVPVADPDAWYVEGTHERPVTAQWALLAVLRRHRREGRWPAQAAFHS
;
A
#
# COMPACT_ATOMS: atom_id res chain seq x y z
N MET A 1 12.24 18.62 43.60
CA MET A 1 12.03 17.15 43.55
C MET A 1 10.54 16.87 43.63
N ALA A 2 10.10 15.81 42.94
CA ALA A 2 8.77 15.22 42.90
C ALA A 2 7.67 16.01 42.17
N GLY A 3 7.56 15.70 40.87
CA GLY A 3 6.38 15.98 40.06
C GLY A 3 5.20 15.10 40.45
N THR A 4 4.03 15.71 40.40
CA THR A 4 2.69 15.20 40.69
C THR A 4 2.20 14.15 39.69
N ALA A 5 1.63 13.08 40.26
CA ALA A 5 0.52 12.25 39.82
C ALA A 5 0.14 12.23 38.32
N PHE A 6 0.27 11.05 37.69
CA PHE A 6 -0.45 10.71 36.47
C PHE A 6 -1.66 9.83 36.81
N ALA A 7 -2.85 10.45 36.78
CA ALA A 7 -4.12 9.75 36.76
C ALA A 7 -4.75 9.91 35.36
N ARG A 8 -4.82 8.76 34.67
CA ARG A 8 -5.93 8.25 33.85
C ARG A 8 -6.40 9.00 32.57
N MET A 9 -6.36 8.20 31.49
CA MET A 9 -7.40 8.02 30.46
C MET A 9 -7.68 9.17 29.47
N LEU A 10 -7.45 8.97 28.18
CA LEU A 10 -8.46 8.46 27.22
C LEU A 10 -7.82 8.28 25.83
N THR A 11 -8.11 7.11 25.25
CA THR A 11 -8.38 6.83 23.84
C THR A 11 -8.06 7.93 22.82
N GLU A 12 -6.91 7.81 22.16
CA GLU A 12 -6.73 8.19 20.76
C GLU A 12 -5.43 7.53 20.30
N SER A 13 -5.52 6.28 19.84
CA SER A 13 -4.46 5.68 19.03
C SER A 13 -4.53 6.30 17.63
N VAL A 14 -4.32 7.61 17.55
CA VAL A 14 -3.98 8.30 16.31
C VAL A 14 -2.47 8.06 16.16
N THR A 15 -2.14 6.93 15.55
CA THR A 15 -0.78 6.68 15.05
C THR A 15 -0.56 7.57 13.82
N GLU A 16 -0.53 8.88 14.04
CA GLU A 16 -0.13 9.88 13.05
C GLU A 16 1.38 9.96 13.10
N SER A 17 2.05 8.98 12.48
CA SER A 17 3.49 8.96 12.32
C SER A 17 3.89 8.16 11.09
N VAL A 18 3.33 8.50 9.92
CA VAL A 18 3.91 8.08 8.61
C VAL A 18 3.67 9.18 7.58
N THR A 19 4.32 10.32 7.76
CA THR A 19 4.58 11.28 6.67
C THR A 19 6.08 11.41 6.57
N GLU A 20 6.70 10.67 5.65
CA GLU A 20 7.83 11.11 4.82
C GLU A 20 8.39 9.89 4.09
N SER A 21 8.30 9.89 2.76
CA SER A 21 8.83 8.87 1.84
C SER A 21 8.02 7.57 1.70
N VAL A 22 6.83 7.67 1.13
CA VAL A 22 6.28 6.54 0.34
C VAL A 22 7.02 6.56 -1.00
N THR A 23 8.27 6.08 -1.03
CA THR A 23 9.04 5.90 -2.28
C THR A 23 8.38 4.89 -3.20
N GLU A 24 7.57 4.00 -2.62
CA GLU A 24 6.86 2.95 -3.30
C GLU A 24 5.52 2.68 -2.61
N VAL A 25 4.52 2.31 -3.39
CA VAL A 25 3.21 1.85 -2.91
C VAL A 25 3.09 0.34 -3.12
N ARG A 26 2.40 -0.33 -2.20
CA ARG A 26 2.25 -1.78 -2.19
C ARG A 26 0.78 -2.17 -2.34
N TYR A 27 0.49 -3.15 -3.18
CA TYR A 27 -0.85 -3.68 -3.41
C TYR A 27 -0.85 -5.19 -3.40
N ALA A 28 -1.75 -5.80 -2.63
CA ALA A 28 -2.04 -7.22 -2.80
C ALA A 28 -2.79 -7.44 -4.11
N PHE A 29 -2.43 -8.50 -4.84
CA PHE A 29 -3.17 -8.94 -6.02
C PHE A 29 -3.34 -10.46 -5.98
N GLY A 30 -4.33 -11.01 -6.68
CA GLY A 30 -4.46 -12.45 -6.79
C GLY A 30 -5.60 -12.91 -7.69
N ALA A 31 -5.71 -14.22 -7.90
CA ALA A 31 -6.75 -14.79 -8.75
C ALA A 31 -8.12 -14.84 -8.06
N THR A 32 -8.17 -14.98 -6.72
CA THR A 32 -9.43 -15.02 -5.98
C THR A 32 -9.36 -14.20 -4.70
N PRO A 33 -10.50 -13.83 -4.08
CA PRO A 33 -10.52 -13.17 -2.78
C PRO A 33 -9.91 -14.00 -1.65
N GLU A 34 -9.87 -15.32 -1.81
CA GLU A 34 -9.32 -16.26 -0.83
C GLU A 34 -7.82 -16.56 -1.04
N ALA A 35 -7.26 -16.18 -2.20
CA ALA A 35 -5.87 -16.38 -2.55
C ALA A 35 -5.21 -15.04 -2.87
N ASP A 36 -4.57 -14.44 -1.85
CA ASP A 36 -3.63 -13.34 -2.06
C ASP A 36 -2.41 -13.89 -2.81
N GLU A 37 -2.31 -13.57 -4.09
CA GLU A 37 -1.22 -14.02 -4.97
C GLU A 37 -0.16 -12.91 -5.05
N GLY A 38 0.47 -12.62 -3.92
CA GLY A 38 1.65 -11.75 -3.84
C GLY A 38 1.36 -10.25 -3.72
N VAL A 39 2.46 -9.50 -3.62
CA VAL A 39 2.46 -8.06 -3.36
C VAL A 39 3.13 -7.33 -4.51
N LEU A 40 2.35 -6.55 -5.25
CA LEU A 40 2.83 -5.62 -6.26
C LEU A 40 3.41 -4.39 -5.57
N VAL A 41 4.67 -4.07 -5.89
CA VAL A 41 5.34 -2.87 -5.42
C VAL A 41 5.58 -1.93 -6.59
N VAL A 42 5.12 -0.70 -6.45
CA VAL A 42 5.20 0.33 -7.50
C VAL A 42 5.96 1.54 -6.96
N PRO A 43 7.17 1.82 -7.46
CA PRO A 43 7.87 3.05 -7.12
C PRO A 43 7.08 4.28 -7.57
N VAL A 44 6.94 5.27 -6.69
CA VAL A 44 6.14 6.47 -6.98
C VAL A 44 6.81 7.36 -8.03
N ALA A 45 8.14 7.42 -8.02
CA ALA A 45 8.93 8.21 -8.97
C ALA A 45 9.03 7.57 -10.35
N ASP A 46 8.97 6.24 -10.44
CA ASP A 46 9.05 5.47 -11.68
C ASP A 46 8.12 4.24 -11.60
N PRO A 47 6.83 4.41 -11.96
CA PRO A 47 5.89 3.30 -11.91
C PRO A 47 6.21 2.14 -12.87
N ASP A 48 7.05 2.35 -13.89
CA ASP A 48 7.45 1.31 -14.83
C ASP A 48 8.51 0.36 -14.23
N ALA A 49 9.18 0.78 -13.16
CA ALA A 49 10.12 -0.02 -12.37
C ALA A 49 9.44 -0.95 -11.34
N TRP A 50 8.13 -1.18 -11.47
CA TRP A 50 7.38 -2.07 -10.57
C TRP A 50 7.93 -3.50 -10.54
N TYR A 51 7.70 -4.18 -9.42
CA TYR A 51 8.07 -5.58 -9.20
C TYR A 51 7.06 -6.25 -8.26
N VAL A 52 7.16 -7.57 -8.11
CA VAL A 52 6.38 -8.34 -7.12
C VAL A 52 7.32 -8.81 -6.02
N GLU A 53 6.99 -8.59 -4.75
CA GLU A 53 7.81 -9.06 -3.63
C GLU A 53 7.96 -10.59 -3.68
N GLY A 54 9.20 -11.07 -3.46
CA GLY A 54 9.50 -12.50 -3.40
C GLY A 54 9.58 -13.22 -4.74
N THR A 55 9.41 -12.53 -5.87
CA THR A 55 9.58 -13.12 -7.20
C THR A 55 10.27 -12.17 -8.18
N HIS A 56 11.03 -12.74 -9.11
CA HIS A 56 11.58 -12.00 -10.26
C HIS A 56 10.63 -12.03 -11.46
N GLU A 57 9.54 -12.78 -11.37
CA GLU A 57 8.53 -12.87 -12.41
C GLU A 57 7.60 -11.66 -12.42
N ARG A 58 7.04 -11.36 -13.59
CA ARG A 58 6.05 -10.31 -13.79
C ARG A 58 4.73 -10.94 -14.26
N PRO A 59 3.97 -11.59 -13.35
CA PRO A 59 2.75 -12.30 -13.72
C PRO A 59 1.72 -11.34 -14.32
N VAL A 60 0.87 -11.87 -15.20
CA VAL A 60 -0.15 -11.09 -15.91
C VAL A 60 -1.15 -10.46 -14.93
N THR A 61 -1.49 -11.14 -13.84
CA THR A 61 -2.36 -10.62 -12.76
C THR A 61 -1.78 -9.37 -12.10
N ALA A 62 -0.47 -9.33 -11.83
CA ALA A 62 0.21 -8.13 -11.32
C ALA A 62 0.16 -6.96 -12.32
N GLN A 63 0.30 -7.23 -13.63
CA GLN A 63 0.16 -6.19 -14.65
C GLN A 63 -1.25 -5.60 -14.67
N TRP A 64 -2.29 -6.44 -14.54
CA TRP A 64 -3.67 -5.95 -14.45
C TRP A 64 -3.90 -5.09 -13.21
N ALA A 65 -3.37 -5.51 -12.06
CA ALA A 65 -3.40 -4.73 -10.83
C ALA A 65 -2.72 -3.37 -11.02
N LEU A 66 -1.50 -3.33 -11.58
CA LEU A 66 -0.80 -2.10 -11.90
C LEU A 66 -1.63 -1.17 -12.80
N LEU A 67 -2.18 -1.69 -13.90
CA LEU A 67 -3.01 -0.88 -14.81
C LEU A 67 -4.27 -0.33 -14.12
N ALA A 68 -4.84 -1.05 -13.18
CA ALA A 68 -5.99 -0.59 -12.42
C ALA A 68 -5.60 0.50 -11.40
N VAL A 69 -4.47 0.32 -10.69
CA VAL A 69 -3.88 1.35 -9.81
C VAL A 69 -3.58 2.62 -10.60
N LEU A 70 -2.86 2.51 -11.72
CA LEU A 70 -2.47 3.67 -12.54
C LEU A 70 -3.68 4.42 -13.10
N ARG A 71 -4.72 3.70 -13.56
CA ARG A 71 -5.98 4.33 -13.98
C ARG A 71 -6.63 5.11 -12.85
N ARG A 72 -6.66 4.55 -11.64
CA ARG A 72 -7.25 5.19 -10.48
C ARG A 72 -6.42 6.39 -10.00
N HIS A 73 -5.10 6.24 -9.97
CA HIS A 73 -4.17 7.33 -9.67
C HIS A 73 -4.35 8.51 -10.63
N ARG A 74 -4.41 8.24 -11.94
CA ARG A 74 -4.67 9.27 -12.96
C ARG A 74 -6.02 9.98 -12.78
N ARG A 75 -7.05 9.26 -12.32
CA ARG A 75 -8.40 9.80 -12.10
C ARG A 75 -8.50 10.62 -10.81
N GLU A 76 -7.89 10.15 -9.73
CA GLU A 76 -8.06 10.69 -8.37
C GLU A 76 -6.91 11.61 -7.95
N GLY A 77 -5.82 11.67 -8.71
CA GLY A 77 -4.63 12.45 -8.40
C GLY A 77 -3.83 11.92 -7.19
N ARG A 78 -4.20 10.75 -6.67
CA ARG A 78 -3.59 10.14 -5.47
C ARG A 78 -3.53 8.62 -5.61
N TRP A 79 -2.55 8.00 -4.96
CA TRP A 79 -2.44 6.56 -4.92
C TRP A 79 -3.56 5.96 -4.06
N PRO A 80 -4.24 4.89 -4.50
CA PRO A 80 -5.25 4.21 -3.71
C PRO A 80 -4.66 3.66 -2.40
N ALA A 81 -5.22 4.00 -1.23
CA ALA A 81 -4.65 3.58 0.05
C ALA A 81 -4.86 2.08 0.35
N GLN A 82 -5.88 1.45 -0.24
CA GLN A 82 -6.26 0.06 0.00
C GLN A 82 -6.95 -0.49 -1.25
N ALA A 83 -6.20 -1.13 -2.13
CA ALA A 83 -6.76 -1.81 -3.29
C ALA A 83 -6.21 -3.24 -3.35
N ALA A 84 -7.09 -4.20 -3.11
CA ALA A 84 -6.87 -5.58 -3.50
C ALA A 84 -7.45 -5.76 -4.92
N PHE A 85 -6.67 -6.34 -5.82
CA PHE A 85 -7.11 -6.60 -7.19
C PHE A 85 -7.24 -8.09 -7.40
N HIS A 86 -8.45 -8.52 -7.76
CA HIS A 86 -8.75 -9.90 -8.12
C HIS A 86 -9.15 -9.95 -9.60
N SER A 87 -8.63 -10.94 -10.33
CA SER A 87 -8.91 -11.15 -11.77
C SER A 87 -10.05 -12.12 -12.01
#